data_AF-A0A8J6J1K9-F1
#
_entry.id   AF-A0A8J6J1K9-F1
#
_cell.length_a   1.000
_cell.length_b   1.000
_cell.length_c   1.000
_cell.angle_alpha   90.00
_cell.angle_beta   90.00
_cell.angle_gamma   90.00
#
_symmetry.space_group_name_H-M   'P 1'
#
loop_
_entity.id
_entity.type
_entity.pdbx_description
1 polymer ?
#
loop_
_entity_poly.entity_id
_entity_poly.type
_entity_poly.pdbx_seq_one_letter_code
_entity_poly.pdbx_strand_id
1 'polypeptide(L)'
;MKKSWWKVPLYCIVASWICFQLEVRFLGRWTIVTLPDGSISTDSTRWLILNIVLFIIVVTIGGFFFFRKMTHRELFYSASVLVVLNIVFGLIAYKMQGMFSLYFAELTEWDSFISSLLFQVTQNVWISAIIAWILPPYIFVLFGRKASNES
;
A
#
# COMPACT_ATOMS: atom_id res chain seq x y z
N MET A 1 21.18 4.02 -20.78
CA MET A 1 19.98 3.32 -20.27
C MET A 1 19.16 4.32 -19.46
N LYS A 2 17.93 4.64 -19.86
CA LYS A 2 17.06 5.54 -19.08
C LYS A 2 16.69 4.85 -17.76
N LYS A 3 17.33 5.24 -16.65
CA LYS A 3 16.98 4.72 -15.31
C LYS A 3 15.53 5.13 -15.01
N SER A 4 14.64 4.16 -14.95
CA SER A 4 13.21 4.40 -14.76
C SER A 4 12.89 4.36 -13.27
N TRP A 5 13.02 5.51 -12.61
CA TRP A 5 12.77 5.68 -11.17
C TRP A 5 11.29 5.71 -10.79
N TRP A 6 10.39 5.77 -11.79
CA TRP A 6 8.95 5.88 -11.60
C TRP A 6 8.20 4.55 -11.59
N LYS A 7 8.89 3.41 -11.81
CA LYS A 7 8.22 2.11 -11.93
C LYS A 7 7.53 1.66 -10.64
N VAL A 8 8.20 1.75 -9.49
CA VAL A 8 7.60 1.37 -8.21
C VAL A 8 6.47 2.33 -7.82
N PRO A 9 6.65 3.66 -7.85
CA PRO A 9 5.55 4.58 -7.56
C PRO A 9 4.32 4.37 -8.45
N LEU A 10 4.52 4.25 -9.76
CA LEU A 10 3.40 4.11 -10.71
C LEU A 10 2.67 2.78 -10.52
N TYR A 11 3.41 1.69 -10.30
CA TYR A 11 2.80 0.41 -9.96
C TYR A 11 1.95 0.49 -8.68
N CYS A 12 2.50 1.06 -7.61
CA CYS A 12 1.79 1.16 -6.33
C CYS A 12 0.53 2.02 -6.48
N ILE A 13 0.60 3.18 -7.14
CA ILE A 13 -0.57 4.04 -7.39
C ILE A 13 -1.67 3.28 -8.13
N VAL A 14 -1.33 2.56 -9.21
CA VAL A 14 -2.32 1.78 -9.98
C VAL A 14 -2.87 0.63 -9.14
N ALA A 15 -2.01 -0.05 -8.36
CA ALA A 15 -2.43 -1.12 -7.48
C ALA A 15 -3.38 -0.61 -6.38
N SER A 16 -3.09 0.52 -5.74
CA SER A 16 -3.95 1.15 -4.74
C SER A 16 -5.30 1.50 -5.30
N TRP A 17 -5.35 2.13 -6.48
CA TRP A 17 -6.60 2.44 -7.16
C TRP A 17 -7.42 1.17 -7.40
N ILE A 18 -6.80 0.09 -7.87
CA ILE A 18 -7.49 -1.20 -8.07
C ILE A 18 -7.99 -1.77 -6.74
N CYS A 19 -7.15 -1.79 -5.69
CA CYS A 19 -7.55 -2.24 -4.36
C CYS A 19 -8.75 -1.44 -3.84
N PHE A 20 -8.69 -0.13 -3.92
CA PHE A 20 -9.77 0.76 -3.47
C PHE A 20 -11.08 0.49 -4.24
N GLN A 21 -11.02 0.34 -5.57
CA GLN A 21 -12.23 0.03 -6.35
C GLN A 21 -12.79 -1.37 -5.99
N LEU A 22 -11.94 -2.36 -5.73
CA LEU A 22 -12.36 -3.69 -5.30
C LEU A 22 -12.99 -3.64 -3.89
N GLU A 23 -12.37 -2.95 -2.95
CA GLU A 23 -12.87 -2.76 -1.58
C GLU A 23 -14.20 -2.02 -1.59
N VAL A 24 -14.31 -0.87 -2.25
CA VAL A 24 -15.54 -0.07 -2.24
C VAL A 24 -16.68 -0.71 -3.03
N ARG A 25 -16.42 -1.25 -4.24
CA ARG A 25 -17.50 -1.70 -5.14
C ARG A 25 -17.93 -3.14 -4.95
N PHE A 26 -17.01 -4.02 -4.55
CA PHE A 26 -17.27 -5.45 -4.51
C PHE A 26 -17.21 -6.01 -3.09
N LEU A 27 -16.10 -5.79 -2.39
CA LEU A 27 -15.76 -6.52 -1.18
C LEU A 27 -16.37 -5.89 0.08
N GLY A 28 -16.55 -4.58 0.12
CA GLY A 28 -17.18 -3.87 1.23
C GLY A 28 -18.65 -4.29 1.44
N ARG A 29 -19.34 -4.73 0.38
CA ARG A 29 -20.70 -5.29 0.49
C ARG A 29 -20.73 -6.63 1.22
N TRP A 30 -19.63 -7.39 1.18
CA TRP A 30 -19.50 -8.70 1.85
C TRP A 30 -19.09 -8.59 3.31
N THR A 31 -18.50 -7.47 3.71
CA THR A 31 -18.12 -7.19 5.10
C THR A 31 -19.24 -6.56 5.91
N ILE A 32 -20.29 -6.06 5.25
CA ILE A 32 -21.48 -5.54 5.90
C ILE A 32 -22.29 -6.69 6.51
N VAL A 33 -22.45 -6.65 7.83
CA VAL A 33 -23.27 -7.58 8.60
C VAL A 33 -24.34 -6.77 9.34
N THR A 34 -25.60 -7.17 9.19
CA THR A 34 -26.70 -6.61 9.99
C THR A 34 -26.72 -7.32 11.34
N LEU A 35 -26.54 -6.56 12.41
CA LEU A 35 -26.62 -7.08 13.76
C LEU A 35 -28.08 -7.38 14.15
N PRO A 36 -28.31 -8.19 15.21
CA PRO A 36 -29.66 -8.54 15.67
C PRO A 36 -30.52 -7.34 16.08
N ASP A 37 -29.90 -6.19 16.36
CA ASP A 37 -30.54 -4.91 16.69
C ASP A 37 -30.93 -4.07 15.46
N GLY A 38 -30.67 -4.58 14.24
CA GLY A 38 -30.92 -3.89 12.98
C GLY A 38 -29.83 -2.87 12.61
N SER A 39 -28.78 -2.72 13.41
CA SER A 39 -27.64 -1.87 13.08
C SER A 39 -26.77 -2.52 11.99
N ILE A 40 -26.21 -1.69 11.12
CA ILE A 40 -25.30 -2.14 10.06
C ILE A 40 -23.88 -1.96 10.60
N SER A 41 -23.16 -3.06 10.78
CA SER A 41 -21.75 -3.05 11.18
C SER A 41 -20.87 -3.75 10.15
N THR A 42 -19.57 -3.49 10.23
CA THR A 42 -18.58 -4.13 9.39
C THR A 42 -17.88 -5.21 10.19
N ASP A 43 -17.87 -6.44 9.70
CA ASP A 43 -17.12 -7.54 10.32
C ASP A 43 -15.61 -7.29 10.15
N SER A 44 -14.97 -6.84 11.24
CA SER A 44 -13.55 -6.51 11.30
C SER A 44 -12.64 -7.66 10.90
N THR A 45 -13.04 -8.92 11.15
CA THR A 45 -12.24 -10.08 10.79
C THR A 45 -12.28 -10.30 9.28
N ARG A 46 -13.46 -10.18 8.66
CA ARG A 46 -13.59 -10.30 7.19
C ARG A 46 -12.85 -9.17 6.48
N TRP A 47 -12.94 -7.94 6.99
CA TRP A 47 -12.21 -6.79 6.46
C TRP A 47 -10.69 -7.02 6.49
N LEU A 48 -10.16 -7.49 7.62
CA LEU A 48 -8.73 -7.79 7.76
C LEU A 48 -8.25 -8.91 6.82
N ILE A 49 -9.05 -9.97 6.66
CA ILE A 49 -8.73 -11.06 5.72
C ILE A 49 -8.63 -10.53 4.29
N LEU A 50 -9.56 -9.66 3.88
CA LEU A 50 -9.54 -9.05 2.55
C LEU A 50 -8.28 -8.21 2.31
N ASN A 51 -7.91 -7.36 3.28
CA ASN A 51 -6.72 -6.53 3.18
C ASN A 51 -5.44 -7.39 3.09
N ILE A 52 -5.36 -8.50 3.83
CA ILE A 52 -4.25 -9.45 3.72
C ILE A 52 -4.17 -10.05 2.32
N VAL A 53 -5.30 -10.53 1.78
CA VAL A 53 -5.34 -11.17 0.47
C VAL A 53 -4.94 -10.18 -0.62
N LEU A 54 -5.50 -8.97 -0.61
CA LEU A 54 -5.15 -7.91 -1.57
C LEU A 54 -3.66 -7.55 -1.47
N PHE A 55 -3.14 -7.38 -0.26
CA PHE A 55 -1.73 -7.09 -0.04
C PHE A 55 -0.80 -8.17 -0.62
N ILE A 56 -1.09 -9.46 -0.37
CA ILE A 56 -0.30 -10.57 -0.91
C ILE A 56 -0.35 -10.58 -2.44
N ILE A 57 -1.51 -10.34 -3.04
CA ILE A 57 -1.66 -10.27 -4.50
C ILE A 57 -0.81 -9.13 -5.07
N VAL A 58 -0.90 -7.92 -4.51
CA VAL A 58 -0.13 -6.76 -4.97
C VAL A 58 1.37 -7.00 -4.83
N VAL A 59 1.83 -7.53 -3.70
CA VAL A 59 3.26 -7.82 -3.49
C VAL A 59 3.75 -8.89 -4.46
N THR A 60 2.95 -9.95 -4.68
CA THR A 60 3.33 -11.05 -5.57
C THR A 60 3.39 -10.60 -7.02
N ILE A 61 2.38 -9.85 -7.50
CA ILE A 61 2.36 -9.36 -8.88
C ILE A 61 3.51 -8.36 -9.11
N GLY A 62 3.67 -7.39 -8.22
CA GLY A 62 4.71 -6.37 -8.33
C GLY A 62 6.10 -6.98 -8.28
N GLY A 63 6.36 -7.77 -7.23
CA GLY A 63 7.65 -8.42 -7.00
C GLY A 63 8.03 -9.41 -8.09
N PHE A 64 7.20 -10.43 -8.34
CA PHE A 64 7.58 -11.53 -9.23
C PHE A 64 7.47 -11.19 -10.72
N PHE A 65 6.48 -10.39 -11.14
CA PHE A 65 6.26 -10.12 -12.56
C PHE A 65 6.91 -8.83 -13.04
N PHE A 66 6.73 -7.72 -12.31
CA PHE A 66 7.21 -6.40 -12.76
C PHE A 66 8.65 -6.11 -12.36
N PHE A 67 9.03 -6.40 -11.11
CA PHE A 67 10.30 -5.95 -10.54
C PHE A 67 11.44 -6.97 -10.63
N ARG A 68 11.15 -8.24 -10.95
CA ARG A 68 12.16 -9.32 -11.10
C ARG A 68 13.28 -9.01 -12.11
N LYS A 69 13.01 -8.15 -13.11
CA LYS A 69 14.00 -7.75 -14.12
C LYS A 69 14.88 -6.57 -13.68
N MET A 70 14.55 -5.90 -12.57
CA MET A 70 15.28 -4.73 -12.07
C MET A 70 16.31 -5.13 -11.02
N THR A 71 17.35 -4.31 -10.89
CA THR A 71 18.38 -4.53 -9.86
C THR A 71 17.91 -4.02 -8.49
N HIS A 72 18.48 -4.56 -7.40
CA HIS A 72 18.21 -4.08 -6.04
C HIS A 72 18.41 -2.56 -5.89
N ARG A 73 19.45 -2.00 -6.54
CA ARG A 73 19.74 -0.56 -6.48
C ARG A 73 18.65 0.27 -7.15
N GLU A 74 18.18 -0.15 -8.32
CA GLU A 74 17.11 0.58 -9.04
C GLU A 74 15.78 0.53 -8.27
N LEU A 75 15.45 -0.62 -7.68
CA LEU A 75 14.26 -0.75 -6.84
C LEU A 75 14.37 0.09 -5.57
N PHE A 76 15.54 0.14 -4.93
CA PHE A 76 15.76 1.00 -3.77
C PHE A 76 15.52 2.48 -4.11
N TYR A 77 16.12 2.99 -5.19
CA TYR A 77 15.90 4.38 -5.61
C TYR A 77 14.43 4.64 -5.95
N SER A 78 13.76 3.72 -6.65
CA SER A 78 12.36 3.87 -7.01
C SER A 78 11.42 3.82 -5.79
N ALA A 79 11.70 2.93 -4.83
CA ALA A 79 10.99 2.84 -3.56
C ALA A 79 11.19 4.10 -2.72
N SER A 80 12.42 4.64 -2.65
CA SER A 80 12.69 5.89 -1.94
C SER A 80 11.92 7.08 -2.54
N VAL A 81 11.74 7.14 -3.87
CA VAL A 81 10.88 8.14 -4.50
C VAL A 81 9.43 8.00 -4.00
N LEU A 82 8.89 6.79 -3.94
CA LEU A 82 7.55 6.56 -3.40
C LEU A 82 7.44 6.97 -1.93
N VAL A 83 8.45 6.67 -1.10
CA VAL A 83 8.47 7.10 0.31
C VAL A 83 8.43 8.62 0.43
N VAL A 84 9.22 9.33 -0.36
CA VAL A 84 9.20 10.81 -0.36
C VAL A 84 7.83 11.33 -0.79
N LEU A 85 7.22 10.74 -1.82
CA LEU A 85 5.87 11.10 -2.25
C LEU A 85 4.84 10.85 -1.15
N ASN A 86 4.88 9.69 -0.48
CA ASN A 86 3.97 9.35 0.60
C ASN A 86 4.09 10.33 1.78
N ILE A 87 5.31 10.69 2.18
CA ILE A 87 5.53 11.65 3.27
C ILE A 87 5.01 13.04 2.87
N VAL A 88 5.36 13.53 1.68
CA VAL A 88 4.96 14.86 1.21
C VAL A 88 3.44 14.93 1.07
N PHE A 89 2.82 13.98 0.38
CA PHE A 89 1.38 13.97 0.20
C PHE A 89 0.64 13.67 1.50
N GLY A 90 1.17 12.82 2.38
CA GLY A 90 0.59 12.56 3.70
C GLY A 90 0.57 13.80 4.60
N LEU A 91 1.64 14.60 4.58
CA LEU A 91 1.67 15.88 5.30
C LEU A 91 0.71 16.92 4.70
N ILE A 92 0.61 16.99 3.37
CA ILE A 92 -0.34 17.87 2.69
C ILE A 92 -1.78 17.43 3.01
N ALA A 93 -2.07 16.13 2.97
CA ALA A 93 -3.37 15.55 3.31
C ALA A 93 -3.79 15.88 4.74
N TYR A 94 -2.85 15.76 5.68
CA TYR A 94 -3.08 16.15 7.07
C TYR A 94 -3.41 17.64 7.23
N LYS A 95 -2.76 18.52 6.45
CA LYS A 95 -2.97 19.97 6.53
C LYS A 95 -4.22 20.46 5.82
N MET A 96 -4.48 19.98 4.61
CA MET A 96 -5.65 20.39 3.81
C MET A 96 -6.95 19.77 4.33
N GLN A 97 -6.88 18.54 4.84
CA GLN A 97 -8.03 17.71 5.25
C GLN A 97 -9.09 17.57 4.13
N GLY A 98 -10.20 16.89 4.40
CA GLY A 98 -11.28 16.69 3.44
C GLY A 98 -10.90 15.81 2.23
N MET A 99 -11.27 16.24 1.02
CA MET A 99 -11.13 15.43 -0.20
C MET A 99 -9.70 15.01 -0.50
N PHE A 100 -8.69 15.83 -0.16
CA PHE A 100 -7.30 15.47 -0.41
C PHE A 100 -6.85 14.28 0.45
N SER A 101 -7.37 14.17 1.68
CA SER A 101 -7.12 13.02 2.54
C SER A 101 -7.72 11.73 1.98
N LEU A 102 -8.89 11.83 1.34
CA LEU A 102 -9.54 10.70 0.68
C LEU A 102 -8.75 10.23 -0.54
N TYR A 103 -8.33 11.16 -1.41
CA TYR A 103 -7.50 10.82 -2.56
C TYR A 103 -6.14 10.24 -2.14
N PHE A 104 -5.55 10.75 -1.07
CA PHE A 104 -4.31 10.20 -0.55
C PHE A 104 -4.50 8.77 -0.05
N ALA A 105 -5.56 8.51 0.73
CA ALA A 105 -5.91 7.16 1.17
C ALA A 105 -6.10 6.20 -0.01
N GLU A 106 -6.83 6.63 -1.05
CA GLU A 106 -7.02 5.85 -2.28
C GLU A 106 -5.70 5.52 -3.01
N LEU A 107 -4.72 6.42 -2.96
CA LEU A 107 -3.40 6.22 -3.56
C LEU A 107 -2.45 5.37 -2.70
N THR A 108 -2.74 5.19 -1.42
CA THR A 108 -1.98 4.36 -0.48
C THR A 108 -2.76 3.14 0.02
N GLU A 109 -3.87 2.78 -0.63
CA GLU A 109 -4.73 1.67 -0.17
C GLU A 109 -4.03 0.31 -0.25
N TRP A 110 -3.08 0.15 -1.17
CA TRP A 110 -2.38 -1.13 -1.35
C TRP A 110 -1.65 -1.63 -0.08
N ASP A 111 -1.28 -0.74 0.85
CA ASP A 111 -0.64 -1.06 2.12
C ASP A 111 -1.60 -0.99 3.33
N SER A 112 -2.91 -0.99 3.10
CA SER A 112 -3.96 -0.91 4.12
C SER A 112 -3.81 -1.96 5.23
N PHE A 113 -3.40 -3.18 4.88
CA PHE A 113 -3.08 -4.24 5.85
C PHE A 113 -1.95 -3.82 6.80
N ILE A 114 -0.86 -3.28 6.28
CA ILE A 114 0.30 -2.87 7.08
C ILE A 114 -0.09 -1.71 7.99
N SER A 115 -0.81 -0.73 7.46
CA SER A 115 -1.33 0.39 8.24
C SER A 115 -2.23 -0.07 9.40
N SER A 116 -3.15 -1.01 9.15
CA SER A 116 -4.03 -1.57 10.19
C SER A 116 -3.24 -2.34 11.26
N LEU A 117 -2.30 -3.19 10.85
CA LEU A 117 -1.45 -3.95 11.76
C LEU A 117 -0.58 -3.03 12.63
N LEU A 118 0.03 -2.02 12.03
CA LEU A 118 0.85 -1.05 12.75
C LEU A 118 0.02 -0.23 13.73
N PHE A 119 -1.20 0.16 13.37
CA PHE A 119 -2.10 0.85 14.28
C PHE A 119 -2.46 -0.05 15.49
N GLN A 120 -2.74 -1.33 15.27
CA GLN A 120 -3.02 -2.27 16.36
C GLN A 120 -1.82 -2.45 17.31
N VAL A 121 -0.59 -2.46 16.79
CA VAL A 121 0.61 -2.62 17.62
C VAL A 121 0.99 -1.32 18.34
N THR A 122 0.94 -0.19 17.64
CA THR A 122 1.43 1.10 18.16
C THR A 122 0.39 1.86 18.98
N GLN A 123 -0.90 1.60 18.74
CA GLN A 123 -2.04 2.36 19.28
C GLN A 123 -1.92 3.89 19.02
N ASN A 124 -1.11 4.29 18.03
CA ASN A 124 -0.82 5.69 17.72
C ASN A 124 -0.92 5.92 16.21
N VAL A 125 -1.89 6.74 15.81
CA VAL A 125 -2.20 7.03 14.39
C VAL A 125 -1.00 7.62 13.66
N TRP A 126 -0.22 8.49 14.30
CA TRP A 126 0.91 9.15 13.67
C TRP A 126 2.11 8.23 13.49
N ILE A 127 2.44 7.47 14.53
CA ILE A 127 3.56 6.53 14.47
C ILE A 127 3.25 5.44 13.44
N SER A 128 2.04 4.88 13.45
CA SER A 128 1.61 3.91 12.44
C SER A 128 1.63 4.47 11.02
N ALA A 129 1.11 5.69 10.79
CA ALA A 129 1.11 6.32 9.47
C ALA A 129 2.54 6.56 8.94
N ILE A 130 3.44 7.11 9.75
CA ILE A 130 4.83 7.37 9.32
C ILE A 130 5.54 6.06 8.95
N ILE A 131 5.36 5.02 9.77
CA ILE A 131 5.97 3.71 9.50
C ILE A 131 5.36 3.10 8.22
N ALA A 132 4.05 3.22 8.01
CA ALA A 132 3.36 2.76 6.80
C ALA A 132 3.76 3.55 5.54
N TRP A 133 4.12 4.82 5.65
CA TRP A 133 4.63 5.59 4.50
C TRP A 133 6.03 5.16 4.08
N ILE A 134 6.83 4.62 5.00
CA ILE A 134 8.25 4.32 4.81
C ILE A 134 8.48 2.84 4.47
N LEU A 135 7.97 1.90 5.27
CA LEU A 135 8.37 0.49 5.21
C LEU A 135 7.82 -0.28 4.00
N PRO A 136 6.50 -0.24 3.67
CA PRO A 136 5.92 -1.04 2.61
C PRO A 136 6.62 -0.90 1.25
N PRO A 137 6.96 0.32 0.76
CA PRO A 137 7.66 0.46 -0.51
C PRO A 137 8.96 -0.34 -0.63
N TYR A 138 9.69 -0.53 0.48
CA TYR A 138 10.96 -1.26 0.48
C TYR A 138 10.81 -2.77 0.40
N ILE A 139 9.61 -3.33 0.62
CA ILE A 139 9.34 -4.78 0.43
C ILE A 139 9.70 -5.20 -1.02
N PHE A 140 9.47 -4.32 -2.00
CA PHE A 140 9.80 -4.61 -3.39
C PHE A 140 11.30 -4.77 -3.66
N VAL A 141 12.17 -4.19 -2.82
CA VAL A 141 13.63 -4.32 -2.98
C VAL A 141 14.09 -5.76 -2.83
N LEU A 142 13.36 -6.57 -2.02
CA LEU A 142 13.65 -7.99 -1.81
C LEU A 142 13.49 -8.83 -3.09
N PHE A 143 12.77 -8.32 -4.10
CA PHE A 143 12.55 -8.99 -5.38
C PHE A 143 13.55 -8.59 -6.46
N GLY A 144 14.51 -7.72 -6.14
CA GLY A 144 15.54 -7.29 -7.07
C GLY A 144 16.46 -8.43 -7.49
N ARG A 145 16.96 -8.37 -8.72
CA ARG A 145 18.06 -9.26 -9.13
C ARG A 145 19.33 -8.82 -8.40
N LYS A 146 20.05 -9.77 -7.78
CA LYS A 146 21.41 -9.51 -7.29
C LYS A 146 22.25 -9.15 -8.51
N ALA A 147 23.02 -8.06 -8.45
CA ALA A 147 23.99 -7.78 -9.50
C ALA A 147 24.84 -9.05 -9.61
N SER A 148 24.74 -9.76 -10.73
CA SER A 148 25.68 -10.82 -11.02
C SER A 148 27.03 -10.14 -11.05
N ASN A 149 27.86 -10.43 -10.05
CA ASN A 149 29.29 -10.36 -10.26
C ASN A 149 29.53 -11.39 -11.36
N GLU A 150 29.59 -10.92 -12.60
CA GLU A 150 30.25 -11.64 -13.68
C GLU A 150 31.74 -11.68 -13.26
N SER A 151 32.10 -12.79 -12.62
CA SER A 151 33.48 -13.25 -12.44
C SER A 151 33.82 -14.21 -13.58
#